data_AF-A0AA47MMD5-F1
#
_entry.id   AF-A0AA47MMD5-F1
#
_cell.length_a   1.000
_cell.length_b   1.000
_cell.length_c   1.000
_cell.angle_alpha   90.00
_cell.angle_beta   90.00
_cell.angle_gamma   90.00
#
_symmetry.space_group_name_H-M   'P 1'
#
loop_
_entity.id
_entity.type
_entity.pdbx_description
1 polymer ?
#
loop_
_entity_poly.entity_id
_entity_poly.type
_entity_poly.pdbx_seq_one_letter_code
_entity_poly.pdbx_strand_id
1 'polypeptide(L)'
;MQELWRKKQSDVLRFLLRVRCWQYRQLSNLHRAPRPTRPDKARRLGYKAKQGYVIYRIRLRRGGRKRPVPKGATYGKPVHHGVNQIKFARSLQSVAEERAGRHCGGLRVLNSYWVGEDSTYKFFEVILIDTFHKAIRRNPDTQWITKAVHKHREMRGLTSAGKKSRGLGKGHRFHLTIGGSRRACWKRRNTLQLRRYHPASHRDRETKDSLVPGSTLMALWYTPIQQQTDKQQACVLWRCIVQSRDC
;
A
#
# COMPACT_ATOMS: atom_id res chain seq x y z
N MET A 1 5.87 30.82 -11.37
CA MET A 1 6.58 29.88 -10.47
C MET A 1 6.24 28.40 -10.66
N GLN A 2 4.97 27.96 -10.66
CA GLN A 2 4.66 26.52 -10.77
C GLN A 2 5.20 25.88 -12.07
N GLU A 3 4.98 26.53 -13.21
CA GLU A 3 5.32 25.99 -14.53
C GLU A 3 6.82 25.76 -14.72
N LEU A 4 7.64 26.66 -14.16
CA LEU A 4 9.08 26.47 -14.06
C LEU A 4 9.41 25.12 -13.40
N TRP A 5 8.84 24.84 -12.23
CA TRP A 5 9.02 23.57 -11.51
C TRP A 5 8.39 22.33 -12.17
N ARG A 6 7.57 22.50 -13.22
CA ARG A 6 7.20 21.36 -14.10
C ARG A 6 8.39 21.03 -15.01
N LYS A 7 8.97 22.02 -15.70
CA LYS A 7 10.13 21.90 -16.62
C LYS A 7 11.49 21.76 -15.90
N LYS A 8 11.67 20.72 -15.06
CA LYS A 8 12.88 20.49 -14.23
C LYS A 8 14.18 20.24 -15.00
N GLN A 9 14.10 19.91 -16.28
CA GLN A 9 15.29 19.70 -17.13
C GLN A 9 15.80 20.98 -17.78
N SER A 10 15.14 22.13 -17.57
CA SER A 10 15.71 23.44 -17.95
C SER A 10 17.00 23.73 -17.17
N ASP A 11 17.95 24.40 -17.80
CA ASP A 11 19.30 24.57 -17.25
C ASP A 11 19.31 25.41 -15.97
N VAL A 12 18.42 26.42 -15.89
CA VAL A 12 18.14 27.18 -14.66
C VAL A 12 17.79 26.26 -13.49
N LEU A 13 16.90 25.28 -13.68
CA LEU A 13 16.55 24.34 -12.61
C LEU A 13 17.58 23.25 -12.38
N ARG A 14 18.30 22.79 -13.42
CA ARG A 14 19.43 21.87 -13.25
C ARG A 14 20.53 22.49 -12.38
N PHE A 15 20.91 23.74 -12.67
CA PHE A 15 21.86 24.53 -11.89
C PHE A 15 21.39 24.70 -10.43
N LEU A 16 20.18 25.22 -10.22
CA LEU A 16 19.61 25.43 -8.88
C LEU A 16 19.47 24.13 -8.08
N LEU A 17 19.15 23.01 -8.72
CA LEU A 17 19.09 21.70 -8.06
C LEU A 17 20.48 21.17 -7.72
N ARG A 18 21.48 21.33 -8.59
CA ARG A 18 22.88 20.92 -8.34
C ARG A 18 23.46 21.66 -7.14
N VAL A 19 23.38 23.00 -7.12
CA VAL A 19 23.89 23.83 -6.01
C VAL A 19 23.18 23.52 -4.69
N ARG A 20 21.84 23.38 -4.71
CA ARG A 20 21.07 23.01 -3.51
C ARG A 20 21.37 21.60 -3.02
N CYS A 21 21.50 20.61 -3.91
CA CYS A 21 21.86 19.25 -3.50
C CYS A 21 23.24 19.20 -2.83
N TRP A 22 24.23 19.96 -3.32
CA TRP A 22 25.52 20.12 -2.63
C TRP A 22 25.34 20.72 -1.23
N GLN A 23 24.67 21.86 -1.10
CA GLN A 23 24.41 22.50 0.20
C GLN A 23 23.70 21.54 1.18
N TYR A 24 22.68 20.82 0.70
CA TYR A 24 21.89 19.91 1.54
C TYR A 24 22.64 18.63 1.91
N ARG A 25 23.77 18.32 1.26
CA ARG A 25 24.67 17.23 1.68
C ARG A 25 25.57 17.62 2.85
N GLN A 26 25.94 18.90 2.99
CA GLN A 26 26.73 19.38 4.11
C GLN A 26 25.90 19.56 5.39
N LEU A 27 24.60 19.82 5.24
CA LEU A 27 23.66 19.88 6.37
C LEU A 27 23.40 18.50 7.01
N SER A 28 22.95 18.53 8.27
CA SER A 28 22.56 17.36 9.04
C SER A 28 21.40 16.58 8.39
N ASN A 29 21.21 15.31 8.80
CA ASN A 29 20.17 14.44 8.24
C ASN A 29 18.74 14.97 8.44
N LEU A 30 18.52 15.78 9.48
CA LEU A 30 17.27 16.44 9.82
C LEU A 30 17.62 17.86 10.26
N HIS A 31 17.22 18.85 9.46
CA HIS A 31 17.62 20.24 9.59
C HIS A 31 16.40 21.16 9.60
N ARG A 32 16.35 22.13 10.51
CA ARG A 32 15.28 23.13 10.61
C ARG A 32 15.38 24.13 9.47
N ALA A 33 14.43 24.13 8.53
CA ALA A 33 14.40 25.13 7.47
C ALA A 33 13.59 26.37 7.93
N PRO A 34 14.14 27.61 7.86
CA PRO A 34 13.44 28.81 8.32
C PRO A 34 12.29 29.20 7.38
N ARG A 35 12.44 28.96 6.07
CA ARG A 35 11.45 29.23 5.02
C ARG A 35 11.35 28.04 4.04
N PRO A 36 10.20 27.81 3.38
CA PRO A 36 10.06 26.75 2.37
C PRO A 36 10.97 27.03 1.18
N THR A 37 11.69 26.02 0.67
CA THR A 37 12.40 26.15 -0.62
C THR A 37 11.42 26.37 -1.78
N ARG A 38 10.18 25.87 -1.62
CA ARG A 38 9.11 25.96 -2.62
C ARG A 38 7.82 26.51 -1.99
N PRO A 39 7.69 27.83 -1.81
CA PRO A 39 6.51 28.44 -1.20
C PRO A 39 5.21 28.14 -1.98
N ASP A 40 5.28 28.04 -3.31
CA ASP A 40 4.18 27.64 -4.20
C ASP A 40 3.62 26.25 -3.82
N LYS A 41 4.52 25.27 -3.71
CA LYS A 41 4.17 23.88 -3.45
C LYS A 41 3.77 23.68 -1.99
N ALA A 42 4.44 24.36 -1.07
CA ALA A 42 4.11 24.34 0.35
C ALA A 42 2.69 24.88 0.58
N ARG A 43 2.33 26.04 0.01
CA ARG A 43 0.99 26.65 0.14
C ARG A 43 -0.11 25.71 -0.35
N ARG A 44 0.06 25.06 -1.52
CA ARG A 44 -0.89 24.04 -2.02
C ARG A 44 -1.05 22.82 -1.10
N LEU A 45 -0.04 22.50 -0.29
CA LEU A 45 -0.07 21.38 0.65
C LEU A 45 -0.54 21.80 2.06
N GLY A 46 -0.98 23.05 2.24
CA GLY A 46 -1.57 23.58 3.46
C GLY A 46 -0.64 24.42 4.34
N TYR A 47 0.57 24.77 3.88
CA TYR A 47 1.43 25.73 4.58
C TYR A 47 0.85 27.14 4.50
N LYS A 48 0.85 27.86 5.63
CA LYS A 48 0.59 29.30 5.70
C LYS A 48 1.78 29.96 6.39
N ALA A 49 2.11 31.18 6.01
CA ALA A 49 3.13 31.99 6.69
C ALA A 49 2.53 32.61 7.97
N LYS A 50 2.31 31.76 8.99
CA LYS A 50 1.84 32.15 10.32
C LYS A 50 2.73 31.49 11.38
N GLN A 51 2.86 32.11 12.55
CA GLN A 51 3.51 31.49 13.70
C GLN A 51 2.84 30.14 14.04
N GLY A 52 3.65 29.16 14.46
CA GLY A 52 3.23 27.77 14.62
C GLY A 52 3.38 26.88 13.39
N TYR A 53 3.66 27.43 12.19
CA TYR A 53 4.07 26.64 11.03
C TYR A 53 5.59 26.44 11.00
N VAL A 54 6.00 25.20 10.77
CA VAL A 54 7.37 24.70 10.95
C VAL A 54 7.74 23.88 9.72
N ILE A 55 8.96 24.05 9.20
CA ILE A 55 9.50 23.23 8.11
C ILE A 55 10.80 22.58 8.57
N TYR A 56 10.90 21.28 8.30
CA TYR A 56 12.12 20.51 8.45
C TYR A 56 12.51 19.88 7.12
N ARG A 57 13.79 20.00 6.77
CA ARG A 57 14.41 19.33 5.63
C ARG A 57 15.03 18.02 6.11
N ILE A 58 14.74 16.94 5.39
CA ILE A 58 15.14 15.58 5.78
C ILE A 58 15.82 14.90 4.60
N ARG A 59 17.00 14.35 4.90
CA ARG A 59 17.81 13.54 3.98
C ARG A 59 17.54 12.05 4.22
N LEU A 60 17.26 11.31 3.15
CA LEU A 60 17.13 9.86 3.16
C LEU A 60 18.03 9.22 2.11
N ARG A 61 18.68 8.10 2.46
CA ARG A 61 19.34 7.25 1.46
C ARG A 61 18.30 6.68 0.49
N ARG A 62 18.67 6.61 -0.78
CA ARG A 62 17.90 5.98 -1.87
C ARG A 62 18.16 4.46 -1.90
N GLY A 63 17.37 3.76 -2.69
CA GLY A 63 17.52 2.32 -2.96
C GLY A 63 16.39 1.47 -2.40
N GLY A 64 16.56 0.15 -2.52
CA GLY A 64 15.71 -0.85 -1.86
C GLY A 64 16.00 -0.95 -0.36
N ARG A 65 15.43 -1.97 0.28
CA ARG A 65 15.70 -2.29 1.69
C ARG A 65 16.18 -3.74 1.78
N LYS A 66 17.49 -3.91 1.96
CA LYS A 66 18.09 -5.22 2.29
C LYS A 66 17.40 -5.80 3.53
N ARG A 67 17.09 -7.09 3.51
CA ARG A 67 16.59 -7.81 4.68
C ARG A 67 17.69 -7.89 5.76
N PRO A 68 17.42 -7.54 7.03
CA PRO A 68 18.39 -7.72 8.10
C PRO A 68 18.44 -9.20 8.49
N VAL A 69 19.41 -9.93 7.95
CA VAL A 69 19.70 -11.34 8.29
C VAL A 69 21.21 -11.56 8.40
N PRO A 70 21.67 -12.37 9.37
CA PRO A 70 23.08 -12.70 9.52
C PRO A 70 23.55 -13.52 8.31
N LYS A 71 24.70 -13.14 7.72
CA LYS A 71 25.34 -13.83 6.58
C LYS A 71 24.44 -14.11 5.34
N GLY A 72 23.25 -13.50 5.26
CA GLY A 72 22.26 -13.77 4.20
C GLY A 72 21.32 -14.95 4.48
N ALA A 73 21.52 -15.71 5.56
CA ALA A 73 20.71 -16.89 5.88
C ALA A 73 19.34 -16.50 6.46
N THR A 74 18.25 -16.91 5.79
CA THR A 74 16.87 -16.61 6.24
C THR A 74 16.19 -17.76 6.98
N TYR A 75 16.79 -18.96 7.00
CA TYR A 75 16.28 -20.18 7.65
C TYR A 75 14.78 -20.46 7.40
N GLY A 76 14.43 -20.89 6.19
CA GLY A 76 13.03 -21.19 5.83
C GLY A 76 12.88 -21.72 4.41
N LYS A 77 11.65 -21.71 3.88
CA LYS A 77 11.34 -22.16 2.50
C LYS A 77 12.03 -21.28 1.43
N PRO A 78 12.45 -21.81 0.26
CA PRO A 78 13.17 -21.06 -0.78
C PRO A 78 12.50 -19.75 -1.23
N VAL A 79 11.16 -19.72 -1.30
CA VAL A 79 10.35 -18.51 -1.59
C VAL A 79 10.62 -17.32 -0.65
N HIS A 80 11.25 -17.56 0.51
CA HIS A 80 11.60 -16.53 1.48
C HIS A 80 13.10 -16.25 1.58
N HIS A 81 13.96 -16.92 0.79
CA HIS A 81 15.42 -16.72 0.80
C HIS A 81 15.88 -15.38 0.22
N GLY A 82 15.00 -14.62 -0.45
CA GLY A 82 15.35 -13.30 -0.98
C GLY A 82 15.83 -12.30 0.09
N VAL A 83 16.98 -11.65 -0.17
CA VAL A 83 17.60 -10.66 0.74
C VAL A 83 17.80 -9.28 0.11
N ASN A 84 18.37 -9.19 -1.09
CA ASN A 84 18.90 -7.92 -1.62
C ASN A 84 17.87 -7.08 -2.39
N GLN A 85 17.13 -7.67 -3.32
CA GLN A 85 16.25 -6.93 -4.25
C GLN A 85 14.86 -6.56 -3.66
N ILE A 86 14.71 -6.61 -2.34
CA ILE A 86 13.44 -6.32 -1.66
C ILE A 86 13.17 -4.82 -1.63
N LYS A 87 11.95 -4.43 -2.05
CA LYS A 87 11.44 -3.06 -2.01
C LYS A 87 10.65 -2.83 -0.72
N PHE A 88 10.76 -1.64 -0.13
CA PHE A 88 9.99 -1.30 1.07
C PHE A 88 8.53 -0.96 0.71
N ALA A 89 7.57 -1.44 1.51
CA ALA A 89 6.14 -1.25 1.25
C ALA A 89 5.66 0.21 1.35
N ARG A 90 6.40 1.08 2.05
CA ARG A 90 6.09 2.51 2.17
C ARG A 90 7.06 3.35 1.35
N SER A 91 6.58 4.47 0.81
CA SER A 91 7.42 5.43 0.10
C SER A 91 8.49 6.05 1.01
N LEU A 92 9.65 6.39 0.44
CA LEU A 92 10.70 7.15 1.15
C LEU A 92 10.15 8.48 1.71
N GLN A 93 9.22 9.13 1.00
CA GLN A 93 8.55 10.33 1.48
C GLN A 93 7.80 10.09 2.82
N SER A 94 7.09 8.97 2.96
CA SER A 94 6.43 8.60 4.22
C SER A 94 7.43 8.27 5.33
N VAL A 95 8.64 7.76 5.00
CA VAL A 95 9.72 7.56 5.97
C VAL A 95 10.31 8.88 6.43
N ALA A 96 10.38 9.91 5.56
CA ALA A 96 10.82 11.24 5.95
C ALA A 96 9.83 11.89 6.93
N GLU A 97 8.53 11.81 6.63
CA GLU A 97 7.46 12.24 7.54
C GLU A 97 7.57 11.56 8.91
N GLU A 98 7.79 10.25 8.95
CA GLU A 98 7.95 9.51 10.22
C GLU A 98 9.19 9.97 11.01
N ARG A 99 10.34 10.19 10.36
CA ARG A 99 11.53 10.73 11.05
C ARG A 99 11.28 12.13 11.60
N ALA A 100 10.56 12.98 10.87
CA ALA A 100 10.15 14.31 11.34
C ALA A 100 9.27 14.22 12.59
N GLY A 101 8.22 13.38 12.53
CA GLY A 101 7.24 13.22 13.62
C GLY A 101 7.82 12.55 14.87
N ARG A 102 8.81 11.66 14.73
CA ARG A 102 9.54 11.07 15.87
C ARG A 102 10.43 12.11 16.56
N HIS A 103 11.18 12.90 15.80
CA HIS A 103 12.09 13.89 16.37
C HIS A 103 11.32 15.09 16.97
N CYS A 104 10.28 15.57 16.28
CA CYS A 104 9.45 16.68 16.72
C CYS A 104 8.12 16.19 17.34
N GLY A 105 8.18 15.36 18.39
CA GLY A 105 7.00 14.70 18.98
C GLY A 105 5.89 15.65 19.48
N GLY A 106 6.26 16.86 19.91
CA GLY A 106 5.31 17.92 20.30
C GLY A 106 4.53 18.54 19.12
N LEU A 107 4.99 18.35 17.89
CA LEU A 107 4.38 18.92 16.68
C LEU A 107 3.51 17.87 15.95
N ARG A 108 2.77 18.32 14.93
CA ARG A 108 1.97 17.46 14.04
C ARG A 108 2.46 17.56 12.61
N VAL A 109 2.77 16.43 11.98
CA VAL A 109 3.06 16.37 10.54
C VAL A 109 1.77 16.69 9.78
N LEU A 110 1.78 17.74 8.97
CA LEU A 110 0.70 18.09 8.05
C LEU A 110 0.86 17.30 6.74
N ASN A 111 1.98 17.51 6.05
CA ASN A 111 2.26 17.00 4.71
C ASN A 111 3.75 17.15 4.38
N SER A 112 4.20 16.66 3.23
CA SER A 112 5.59 16.80 2.78
C SER A 112 5.71 16.96 1.26
N TYR A 113 6.88 17.39 0.78
CA TYR A 113 7.19 17.47 -0.64
C TYR A 113 8.67 17.23 -0.94
N TRP A 114 8.94 16.74 -2.16
CA TRP A 114 10.28 16.59 -2.72
C TRP A 114 10.87 17.95 -3.09
N VAL A 115 12.17 18.14 -2.81
CA VAL A 115 12.90 19.39 -3.09
C VAL A 115 14.09 19.15 -4.02
N GLY A 116 14.76 18.01 -3.88
CA GLY A 116 15.92 17.63 -4.70
C GLY A 116 16.30 16.17 -4.48
N GLU A 117 17.12 15.63 -5.38
CA GLU A 117 17.76 14.33 -5.20
C GLU A 117 19.11 14.26 -5.90
N ASP A 118 19.92 13.34 -5.41
CA ASP A 118 21.25 12.96 -5.90
C ASP A 118 21.27 11.43 -6.08
N SER A 119 22.34 10.84 -6.61
CA SER A 119 22.51 9.37 -6.75
C SER A 119 22.23 8.62 -5.44
N THR A 120 22.76 9.15 -4.33
CA THR A 120 22.73 8.50 -3.02
C THR A 120 21.53 8.90 -2.16
N TYR A 121 21.02 10.15 -2.31
CA TYR A 121 20.06 10.73 -1.36
C TYR A 121 18.83 11.36 -2.04
N LYS A 122 17.68 11.31 -1.36
CA LYS A 122 16.49 12.13 -1.66
C LYS A 122 16.24 13.11 -0.53
N PHE A 123 15.89 14.35 -0.88
CA PHE A 123 15.62 15.44 0.04
C PHE A 123 14.14 15.81 0.03
N PHE A 124 13.53 15.79 1.22
CA PHE A 124 12.14 16.18 1.42
C PHE A 124 12.04 17.33 2.42
N GLU A 125 11.10 18.24 2.19
CA GLU A 125 10.67 19.21 3.19
C GLU A 125 9.32 18.76 3.76
N VAL A 126 9.27 18.60 5.09
CA VAL A 126 8.08 18.21 5.85
C VAL A 126 7.51 19.45 6.53
N ILE A 127 6.23 19.68 6.32
CA ILE A 127 5.46 20.75 6.96
C ILE A 127 4.92 20.19 8.28
N LEU A 128 5.33 20.81 9.37
CA LEU A 128 4.92 20.55 10.74
C LEU A 128 4.10 21.73 11.27
N ILE A 129 3.18 21.46 12.19
CA ILE A 129 2.35 22.45 12.87
C ILE A 129 2.50 22.26 14.38
N ASP A 130 2.69 23.35 15.11
CA ASP A 130 2.53 23.41 16.57
C ASP A 130 1.05 23.48 16.95
N THR A 131 0.58 22.53 17.75
CA THR A 131 -0.82 22.45 18.22
C THR A 131 -1.13 23.25 19.49
N PHE A 132 -0.10 23.77 20.17
CA PHE A 132 -0.25 24.59 21.36
C PHE A 132 -0.26 26.09 21.03
N HIS A 133 0.36 26.50 19.92
CA HIS A 133 0.39 27.90 19.47
C HIS A 133 -1.01 28.53 19.33
N LYS A 134 -1.23 29.68 19.99
CA LYS A 134 -2.53 30.39 20.03
C LYS A 134 -3.07 30.68 18.63
N ALA A 135 -2.20 31.08 17.69
CA ALA A 135 -2.58 31.38 16.29
C ALA A 135 -3.06 30.16 15.47
N ILE A 136 -2.75 28.94 15.92
CA ILE A 136 -3.23 27.68 15.30
C ILE A 136 -4.53 27.24 15.97
N ARG A 137 -4.61 27.33 17.31
CA ARG A 137 -5.77 26.91 18.10
C ARG A 137 -7.01 27.79 17.91
N ARG A 138 -6.83 29.11 17.78
CA ARG A 138 -7.91 30.10 17.57
C ARG A 138 -8.44 30.15 16.14
N ASN A 139 -7.72 29.56 15.17
CA ASN A 139 -8.09 29.61 13.76
C ASN A 139 -8.88 28.35 13.35
N PRO A 140 -10.18 28.45 12.98
CA PRO A 140 -11.04 27.30 12.72
C PRO A 140 -10.50 26.38 11.61
N ASP A 141 -9.96 26.95 10.52
CA ASP A 141 -9.36 26.21 9.39
C ASP A 141 -8.27 25.21 9.81
N THR A 142 -7.54 25.52 10.88
CA THR A 142 -6.42 24.71 11.38
C THR A 142 -6.74 23.94 12.65
N GLN A 143 -7.80 24.32 13.37
CA GLN A 143 -8.16 23.75 14.67
C GLN A 143 -8.38 22.22 14.61
N TRP A 144 -8.82 21.68 13.46
CA TRP A 144 -8.96 20.22 13.30
C TRP A 144 -7.69 19.46 13.67
N ILE A 145 -6.49 19.94 13.32
CA ILE A 145 -5.23 19.21 13.56
C ILE A 145 -4.83 19.16 15.04
N THR A 146 -5.42 20.00 15.90
CA THR A 146 -5.12 20.05 17.34
C THR A 146 -5.83 18.94 18.11
N LYS A 147 -6.88 18.32 17.55
CA LYS A 147 -7.64 17.23 18.19
C LYS A 147 -6.77 15.99 18.41
N ALA A 148 -6.97 15.29 19.52
CA ALA A 148 -6.18 14.11 19.89
C ALA A 148 -6.21 12.98 18.84
N VAL A 149 -7.31 12.83 18.10
CA VAL A 149 -7.41 11.85 16.99
C VAL A 149 -6.37 12.06 15.87
N HIS A 150 -5.66 13.19 15.86
CA HIS A 150 -4.58 13.52 14.92
C HIS A 150 -3.15 13.39 15.48
N LYS A 151 -2.92 12.80 16.68
CA LYS A 151 -1.54 12.45 17.10
C LYS A 151 -0.91 11.47 16.10
N HIS A 152 0.35 11.66 15.75
CA HIS A 152 1.14 10.78 14.85
C HIS A 152 0.40 10.27 13.60
N ARG A 153 0.00 11.20 12.71
CA ARG A 153 -0.68 10.89 11.43
C ARG A 153 0.24 10.12 10.48
N GLU A 154 1.53 10.44 10.52
CA GLU A 154 2.61 9.84 9.74
C GLU A 154 2.82 8.37 10.08
N MET A 155 2.82 8.01 11.37
CA MET A 155 2.97 6.62 11.83
C MET A 155 1.75 5.76 11.45
N ARG A 156 0.55 6.35 11.46
CA ARG A 156 -0.72 5.69 11.08
C ARG A 156 -1.02 5.70 9.57
N GLY A 157 -0.13 6.27 8.76
CA GLY A 157 -0.30 6.37 7.30
C GLY A 157 -1.51 7.21 6.87
N LEU A 158 -1.82 8.30 7.61
CA LEU A 158 -2.94 9.21 7.34
C LEU A 158 -2.53 10.49 6.59
N THR A 159 -1.23 10.73 6.42
CA THR A 159 -0.67 11.77 5.53
C THR A 159 -0.90 11.43 4.05
N SER A 160 -0.65 12.38 3.14
CA SER A 160 -0.81 12.13 1.70
C SER A 160 0.14 11.02 1.20
N ALA A 161 1.40 11.02 1.64
CA ALA A 161 2.37 9.99 1.29
C ALA A 161 2.01 8.62 1.90
N GLY A 162 1.57 8.59 3.16
CA GLY A 162 1.14 7.36 3.84
C GLY A 162 -0.12 6.73 3.23
N LYS A 163 -1.14 7.55 2.91
CA LYS A 163 -2.39 7.07 2.28
C LYS A 163 -2.14 6.41 0.92
N LYS A 164 -1.21 6.93 0.12
CA LYS A 164 -0.82 6.31 -1.18
C LYS A 164 -0.26 4.91 -0.98
N SER A 165 0.63 4.71 -0.01
CA SER A 165 1.19 3.38 0.30
C SER A 165 0.16 2.40 0.88
N ARG A 166 -1.02 2.84 1.33
CA ARG A 166 -2.12 1.97 1.76
C ARG A 166 -2.96 1.41 0.62
N GLY A 167 -2.79 1.89 -0.62
CA GLY A 167 -3.53 1.41 -1.79
C GLY A 167 -5.05 1.64 -1.69
N LEU A 168 -5.48 2.78 -1.13
CA LEU A 168 -6.89 3.15 -1.03
C LEU A 168 -7.37 3.83 -2.32
N GLY A 169 -8.59 3.52 -2.77
CA GLY A 169 -9.22 4.14 -3.93
C GLY A 169 -10.67 3.68 -4.15
N LYS A 170 -11.29 4.09 -5.26
CA LYS A 170 -12.63 3.69 -5.68
C LYS A 170 -12.55 2.84 -6.97
N GLY A 171 -13.48 1.91 -7.16
CA GLY A 171 -13.57 1.04 -8.34
C GLY A 171 -12.81 -0.29 -8.23
N HIS A 172 -12.97 -1.14 -9.25
CA HIS A 172 -12.55 -2.55 -9.25
C HIS A 172 -11.06 -2.79 -8.88
N ARG A 173 -10.16 -1.87 -9.26
CA ARG A 173 -8.71 -1.92 -8.97
C ARG A 173 -8.37 -1.89 -7.47
N PHE A 174 -9.30 -1.44 -6.61
CA PHE A 174 -9.06 -1.25 -5.18
C PHE A 174 -9.81 -2.24 -4.28
N HIS A 175 -10.35 -3.33 -4.84
CA HIS A 175 -11.19 -4.31 -4.13
C HIS A 175 -10.53 -4.89 -2.86
N LEU A 176 -9.19 -4.99 -2.82
CA LEU A 176 -8.42 -5.44 -1.66
C LEU A 176 -8.56 -4.53 -0.43
N THR A 177 -9.12 -3.32 -0.57
CA THR A 177 -9.24 -2.33 0.52
C THR A 177 -10.68 -1.91 0.85
N ILE A 178 -11.69 -2.59 0.27
CA ILE A 178 -13.11 -2.38 0.58
C ILE A 178 -13.33 -2.60 2.10
N GLY A 179 -13.91 -1.60 2.78
CA GLY A 179 -13.95 -1.53 4.25
C GLY A 179 -12.79 -0.75 4.89
N GLY A 180 -12.04 0.05 4.11
CA GLY A 180 -11.10 1.07 4.60
C GLY A 180 -9.65 0.61 4.82
N SER A 181 -9.37 -0.69 4.82
CA SER A 181 -8.00 -1.23 4.83
C SER A 181 -7.93 -2.67 4.32
N ARG A 182 -6.72 -3.11 3.93
CA ARG A 182 -6.48 -4.50 3.52
C ARG A 182 -6.81 -5.52 4.61
N ARG A 183 -6.49 -5.22 5.88
CA ARG A 183 -6.80 -6.10 7.02
C ARG A 183 -8.30 -6.16 7.31
N ALA A 184 -9.02 -5.04 7.16
CA ALA A 184 -10.48 -5.01 7.32
C ALA A 184 -11.18 -5.83 6.23
N CYS A 185 -10.78 -5.66 4.96
CA CYS A 185 -11.30 -6.45 3.84
C CYS A 185 -11.03 -7.94 4.03
N TRP A 186 -9.79 -8.31 4.40
CA TRP A 186 -9.42 -9.70 4.70
C TRP A 186 -10.23 -10.28 5.86
N LYS A 187 -10.32 -9.59 7.02
CA LYS A 187 -11.11 -10.08 8.17
C LYS A 187 -12.55 -10.36 7.76
N ARG A 188 -13.21 -9.41 7.08
CA ARG A 188 -14.60 -9.56 6.62
C ARG A 188 -14.80 -10.75 5.68
N ARG A 189 -13.84 -11.04 4.79
CA ARG A 189 -13.90 -12.18 3.86
C ARG A 189 -13.62 -13.54 4.51
N ASN A 190 -12.90 -13.56 5.63
CA ASN A 190 -12.50 -14.79 6.34
C ASN A 190 -13.28 -14.97 7.66
N THR A 191 -14.38 -14.24 7.88
CA THR A 191 -15.26 -14.40 9.05
C THR A 191 -16.56 -15.05 8.60
N LEU A 192 -16.76 -16.33 8.93
CA LEU A 192 -18.03 -17.02 8.72
C LEU A 192 -19.15 -16.33 9.53
N GLN A 193 -20.31 -16.12 8.92
CA GLN A 193 -21.46 -15.49 9.56
C GLN A 193 -22.48 -16.55 9.97
N LEU A 194 -22.36 -17.09 11.18
CA LEU A 194 -23.33 -18.01 11.75
C LEU A 194 -24.52 -17.22 12.31
N ARG A 195 -25.64 -17.24 11.59
CA ARG A 195 -26.91 -16.64 12.05
C ARG A 195 -27.69 -17.68 12.87
N ARG A 196 -28.53 -17.21 13.81
CA ARG A 196 -29.37 -18.07 14.67
C ARG A 196 -30.21 -19.08 13.86
N TYR A 197 -30.74 -18.65 12.73
CA TYR A 197 -31.43 -19.49 11.76
C TYR A 197 -30.62 -19.52 10.46
N HIS A 198 -30.32 -20.73 9.98
CA HIS A 198 -29.68 -20.92 8.69
C HIS A 198 -30.77 -21.12 7.63
N PRO A 199 -30.91 -20.24 6.61
CA PRO A 199 -32.03 -20.28 5.65
C PRO A 199 -31.98 -21.46 4.66
N ALA A 200 -31.20 -22.51 4.96
CA ALA A 200 -31.19 -23.77 4.22
C ALA A 200 -32.15 -24.80 4.83
N SER A 201 -32.45 -24.74 6.13
CA SER A 201 -33.23 -25.77 6.85
C SER A 201 -34.75 -25.67 6.63
N HIS A 202 -35.22 -24.93 5.62
CA HIS A 202 -36.63 -24.68 5.34
C HIS A 202 -37.11 -25.14 3.96
N ARG A 203 -36.26 -25.81 3.17
CA ARG A 203 -36.65 -26.36 1.84
C ARG A 203 -36.95 -27.87 1.82
N ASP A 204 -36.75 -28.58 2.93
CA ASP A 204 -36.83 -30.04 2.99
C ASP A 204 -38.08 -30.56 3.76
N ARG A 205 -39.19 -29.79 3.78
CA ARG A 205 -40.41 -30.15 4.53
C ARG A 205 -41.74 -30.13 3.77
N GLU A 206 -41.76 -29.83 2.48
CA GLU A 206 -42.97 -29.88 1.65
C GLU A 206 -42.73 -30.76 0.43
N THR A 207 -42.87 -32.09 0.58
CA THR A 207 -42.88 -33.06 -0.55
C THR A 207 -43.35 -34.48 -0.18
N LYS A 208 -43.93 -34.73 1.01
CA LYS A 208 -44.31 -36.09 1.45
C LYS A 208 -45.80 -36.39 1.55
N ASP A 209 -46.67 -35.38 1.52
CA ASP A 209 -48.10 -35.54 1.84
C ASP A 209 -49.02 -35.39 0.62
N SER A 210 -48.69 -36.03 -0.51
CA SER A 210 -49.57 -36.11 -1.69
C SER A 210 -49.46 -37.44 -2.44
N LEU A 211 -49.63 -38.55 -1.74
CA LEU A 211 -49.97 -39.84 -2.35
C LEU A 211 -51.49 -39.90 -2.54
N VAL A 212 -51.97 -39.54 -3.73
CA VAL A 212 -53.37 -39.76 -4.14
C VAL A 212 -53.50 -41.19 -4.66
N PRO A 213 -54.42 -42.02 -4.14
CA PRO A 213 -54.58 -43.39 -4.59
C PRO A 213 -55.47 -43.50 -5.84
N GLY A 214 -54.99 -44.24 -6.85
CA GLY A 214 -55.83 -44.85 -7.88
C GLY A 214 -55.88 -44.15 -9.24
N SER A 215 -55.11 -44.68 -10.21
CA SER A 215 -55.67 -45.08 -11.52
C SER A 215 -54.67 -45.92 -12.32
N THR A 216 -55.17 -47.05 -12.78
CA THR A 216 -54.55 -48.11 -13.58
C THR A 216 -53.98 -47.59 -14.92
N LEU A 217 -52.79 -48.07 -15.34
CA LEU A 217 -52.61 -48.74 -16.64
C LEU A 217 -51.18 -49.29 -16.86
N MET A 218 -51.15 -50.56 -17.28
CA MET A 218 -50.12 -51.30 -18.03
C MET A 218 -48.62 -51.04 -17.77
N ALA A 219 -47.97 -52.07 -17.22
CA ALA A 219 -46.59 -52.38 -17.57
C ALA A 219 -46.44 -52.67 -19.06
N LEU A 220 -45.22 -52.51 -19.61
CA LEU A 220 -44.44 -53.57 -20.29
C LEU A 220 -43.14 -53.00 -20.92
N TRP A 221 -42.02 -53.70 -20.71
CA TRP A 221 -40.72 -53.66 -21.41
C TRP A 221 -40.07 -52.31 -21.78
N TYR A 222 -38.89 -52.03 -21.19
CA TYR A 222 -37.63 -52.14 -21.96
C TYR A 222 -36.39 -52.32 -21.05
N THR A 223 -35.34 -52.89 -21.63
CA THR A 223 -34.16 -53.48 -20.96
C THR A 223 -33.03 -52.49 -20.64
N PRO A 224 -32.10 -52.84 -19.72
CA PRO A 224 -31.00 -51.97 -19.33
C PRO A 224 -29.92 -51.88 -20.42
N ILE A 225 -29.46 -50.66 -20.74
CA ILE A 225 -28.31 -50.47 -21.63
C ILE A 225 -27.02 -50.75 -20.85
N GLN A 226 -26.35 -51.80 -21.30
CA GLN A 226 -25.13 -52.35 -20.74
C GLN A 226 -23.92 -51.46 -21.07
N GLN A 227 -22.94 -51.42 -20.17
CA GLN A 227 -21.62 -50.90 -20.50
C GLN A 227 -21.00 -51.77 -21.60
N GLN A 228 -20.54 -51.14 -22.69
CA GLN A 228 -19.69 -51.83 -23.66
C GLN A 228 -18.36 -51.11 -23.81
N THR A 229 -17.32 -51.84 -23.42
CA THR A 229 -15.91 -51.53 -23.63
C THR A 229 -15.50 -51.82 -25.07
N ASP A 230 -14.63 -50.98 -25.62
CA ASP A 230 -13.52 -51.31 -26.53
C ASP A 230 -12.59 -50.08 -26.46
N LYS A 231 -11.31 -50.08 -26.05
CA LYS A 231 -10.25 -51.08 -25.88
C LYS A 231 -9.75 -51.75 -27.18
N GLN A 232 -8.44 -51.57 -27.38
CA GLN A 232 -7.58 -52.07 -28.46
C GLN A 232 -7.73 -51.30 -29.78
N GLN A 233 -6.67 -50.88 -30.46
CA GLN A 233 -5.24 -51.29 -30.41
C GLN A 233 -4.37 -50.16 -29.81
N ALA A 234 -3.54 -50.39 -28.78
CA ALA A 234 -2.24 -51.09 -28.76
C ALA A 234 -1.12 -50.29 -29.50
N CYS A 235 -0.26 -49.56 -28.77
CA CYS A 235 1.01 -50.03 -28.19
C CYS A 235 2.18 -50.20 -29.18
N VAL A 236 2.68 -49.08 -29.70
CA VAL A 236 4.05 -48.88 -30.25
C VAL A 236 4.41 -47.40 -29.96
N LEU A 237 5.57 -46.98 -29.45
CA LEU A 237 6.82 -47.63 -29.02
C LEU A 237 7.27 -47.06 -27.64
N TRP A 238 8.21 -47.70 -26.96
CA TRP A 238 8.95 -47.15 -25.80
C TRP A 238 10.47 -47.32 -26.03
N ARG A 239 11.22 -46.26 -26.38
CA ARG A 239 12.69 -46.11 -26.17
C ARG A 239 13.32 -44.88 -26.84
N CYS A 240 14.44 -44.44 -26.25
CA CYS A 240 15.40 -43.42 -26.73
C CYS A 240 14.85 -41.97 -26.79
N ILE A 241 15.60 -40.90 -26.46
CA ILE A 241 17.06 -40.73 -26.34
C ILE A 241 17.42 -40.00 -25.04
N VAL A 242 18.45 -40.51 -24.34
CA VAL A 242 19.34 -39.76 -23.44
C VAL A 242 20.77 -40.01 -23.96
N GLN A 243 21.66 -39.01 -23.81
CA GLN A 243 23.04 -38.99 -24.35
C GLN A 243 23.08 -38.85 -25.90
N SER A 244 24.00 -38.09 -26.51
CA SER A 244 25.20 -37.42 -25.98
C SER A 244 25.81 -36.42 -26.98
N ARG A 245 26.57 -35.45 -26.43
CA ARG A 245 27.84 -34.92 -26.97
C ARG A 245 27.89 -34.03 -28.23
N ASP A 246 28.70 -32.99 -28.07
CA ASP A 246 29.71 -32.44 -29.00
C ASP A 246 29.27 -31.92 -30.39
N CYS A 247 28.88 -30.64 -30.42
CA CYS A 247 29.43 -29.58 -31.30
C CYS A 247 28.85 -28.21 -30.91
#